data_AF-A0A3B8Q335-F1
#
_entry.id   AF-A0A3B8Q335-F1
#
_cell.length_a   1.000
_cell.length_b   1.000
_cell.length_c   1.000
_cell.angle_alpha   90.00
_cell.angle_beta   90.00
_cell.angle_gamma   90.00
#
_symmetry.space_group_name_H-M   'P 1'
#
loop_
_entity.id
_entity.type
_entity.pdbx_description
1 polymer ?
#
loop_
_entity_poly.entity_id
_entity_poly.type
_entity_poly.pdbx_seq_one_letter_code
_entity_poly.pdbx_strand_id
1 'polypeptide(L)'
;MHRRYLLSIGIGSLLWAHLVGADLFRTNLFTAGDGGYSVYRIPALISTAGGTLLAICEARSRAESDWSQTDLLLRRSDDRGQTWSAPTKPVSLPAGVSRNPVALAQNVGRPDERTLHNPVLIADRNGTVHLIFCAEYNRAFYSRSRDEGRTFEPPQELTSVFESFRPEYDWKVLATGPGHGLQLSSGRPGATNRYAGRLIVP
;
A
#
# COMPACT_ATOMS: atom_id res chain seq x y z
N MET A 1 27.45 47.20 -57.85
CA MET A 1 27.64 46.54 -56.54
C MET A 1 27.08 45.12 -56.65
N HIS A 2 27.94 44.14 -56.93
CA HIS A 2 28.44 43.10 -55.99
C HIS A 2 27.47 41.91 -55.69
N ARG A 3 27.84 40.74 -56.26
CA ARG A 3 27.71 39.32 -55.80
C ARG A 3 26.31 38.73 -55.56
N ARG A 4 25.89 37.69 -56.31
CA ARG A 4 26.21 36.23 -56.29
C ARG A 4 25.41 35.41 -55.24
N TYR A 5 24.56 34.52 -55.78
CA TYR A 5 24.07 33.18 -55.37
C TYR A 5 23.94 32.79 -53.88
N LEU A 6 22.83 32.13 -53.49
CA LEU A 6 22.78 30.65 -53.29
C LEU A 6 21.39 30.17 -52.82
N LEU A 7 21.00 29.02 -53.37
CA LEU A 7 19.92 28.14 -52.94
C LEU A 7 20.43 27.27 -51.76
N SER A 8 19.65 27.07 -50.70
CA SER A 8 19.77 25.87 -49.86
C SER A 8 18.47 25.52 -49.14
N ILE A 9 18.02 24.31 -49.43
CA ILE A 9 16.90 23.59 -48.83
C ILE A 9 17.38 23.12 -47.45
N GLY A 10 16.70 23.55 -46.39
CA GLY A 10 16.84 23.00 -45.05
C GLY A 10 15.63 22.14 -44.74
N ILE A 11 15.80 20.83 -44.76
CA ILE A 11 14.84 19.84 -44.26
C ILE A 11 14.65 20.12 -42.77
N GLY A 12 13.60 20.87 -42.43
CA GLY A 12 13.12 20.97 -41.06
C GLY A 12 12.45 19.65 -40.74
N SER A 13 13.20 18.73 -40.14
CA SER A 13 12.68 17.51 -39.54
C SER A 13 11.59 17.92 -38.54
N LEU A 14 10.34 17.85 -38.97
CA LEU A 14 9.21 17.74 -38.07
C LEU A 14 9.47 16.45 -37.28
N LEU A 15 10.07 16.59 -36.10
CA LEU A 15 9.96 15.61 -35.05
C LEU A 15 8.47 15.53 -34.72
N TRP A 16 7.75 14.71 -35.46
CA TRP A 16 6.57 14.04 -34.97
C TRP A 16 7.08 13.20 -33.80
N ALA A 17 7.10 13.81 -32.62
CA ALA A 17 7.01 13.04 -31.40
C ALA A 17 5.68 12.31 -31.53
N HIS A 18 5.73 11.10 -32.09
CA HIS A 18 4.70 10.13 -31.84
C HIS A 18 4.65 10.05 -30.32
N LEU A 19 3.64 10.69 -29.74
CA LEU A 19 3.05 10.19 -28.52
C LEU A 19 2.59 8.79 -28.91
N VAL A 20 3.51 7.84 -28.86
CA VAL A 20 3.19 6.41 -28.81
C VAL A 20 2.29 6.37 -27.60
N GLY A 21 0.98 6.25 -27.85
CA GLY A 21 0.02 6.05 -26.77
C GLY A 21 0.59 4.93 -25.93
N ALA A 22 0.75 5.18 -24.62
CA ALA A 22 1.27 4.14 -23.74
C ALA A 22 0.41 2.90 -23.95
N ASP A 23 1.00 1.83 -24.46
CA ASP A 23 0.27 0.58 -24.66
C ASP A 23 -0.27 0.16 -23.30
N LEU A 24 -1.60 0.06 -23.22
CA LEU A 24 -2.25 -0.37 -21.99
C LEU A 24 -1.90 -1.85 -21.79
N PHE A 25 -1.10 -2.13 -20.76
CA PHE A 25 -0.75 -3.50 -20.38
C PHE A 25 -1.42 -3.88 -19.06
N ARG A 26 -1.57 -5.19 -18.86
CA ARG A 26 -2.11 -5.79 -17.64
C ARG A 26 -1.16 -6.87 -17.16
N THR A 27 -0.87 -6.85 -15.86
CA THR A 27 -0.10 -7.89 -15.17
C THR A 27 -0.92 -8.45 -14.02
N ASN A 28 -1.03 -9.78 -13.93
CA ASN A 28 -1.60 -10.43 -12.75
C ASN A 28 -0.50 -10.52 -11.67
N LEU A 29 -0.65 -9.77 -10.58
CA LEU A 29 0.36 -9.77 -9.49
C LEU A 29 0.20 -10.95 -8.53
N PHE A 30 -1.04 -11.34 -8.27
CA PHE A 30 -1.37 -12.44 -7.36
C PHE A 30 -2.51 -13.26 -7.96
N THR A 31 -2.31 -14.58 -8.06
CA THR A 31 -3.28 -15.52 -8.62
C THR A 31 -3.72 -16.49 -7.52
N ALA A 32 -5.02 -16.67 -7.33
CA ALA A 32 -5.56 -17.60 -6.34
C ALA A 32 -4.95 -19.01 -6.49
N GLY A 33 -4.57 -19.63 -5.38
CA GLY A 33 -3.88 -20.93 -5.35
C GLY A 33 -2.35 -20.85 -5.37
N ASP A 34 -1.76 -19.74 -5.82
CA ASP A 34 -0.30 -19.58 -5.80
C ASP A 34 0.22 -19.37 -4.37
N GLY A 35 1.49 -19.72 -4.13
CA GLY A 35 2.19 -19.41 -2.88
C GLY A 35 1.60 -20.07 -1.62
N GLY A 36 0.70 -21.05 -1.78
CA GLY A 36 0.03 -21.72 -0.66
C GLY A 36 -1.20 -20.99 -0.11
N TYR A 37 -1.66 -19.93 -0.78
CA TYR A 37 -2.84 -19.15 -0.37
C TYR A 37 -4.04 -19.44 -1.29
N SER A 38 -5.22 -19.56 -0.70
CA SER A 38 -6.46 -19.82 -1.44
C SER A 38 -6.92 -18.58 -2.21
N VAL A 39 -6.81 -17.39 -1.63
CA VAL A 39 -7.25 -16.15 -2.27
C VAL A 39 -6.38 -14.95 -1.87
N TYR A 40 -6.32 -13.96 -2.76
CA TYR A 40 -5.67 -12.67 -2.53
C TYR A 40 -6.71 -11.56 -2.61
N ARG A 41 -6.81 -10.72 -1.58
CA ARG A 41 -7.84 -9.69 -1.44
C ARG A 41 -7.28 -8.40 -0.89
N ILE A 42 -8.14 -7.37 -0.86
CA ILE A 42 -7.87 -6.10 -0.17
C ILE A 42 -6.58 -5.44 -0.70
N PRO A 43 -6.52 -5.14 -2.01
CA PRO A 43 -5.32 -4.58 -2.61
C PRO A 43 -5.12 -3.11 -2.22
N ALA A 44 -3.86 -2.71 -2.10
CA ALA A 44 -3.45 -1.32 -2.09
C ALA A 44 -2.24 -1.14 -3.03
N LEU A 45 -2.19 0.00 -3.71
CA LEU A 45 -1.15 0.36 -4.66
C LEU A 45 -0.75 1.82 -4.42
N ILE A 46 0.55 2.07 -4.28
CA ILE A 46 1.12 3.43 -4.22
C ILE A 46 2.28 3.57 -5.20
N SER A 47 2.58 4.82 -5.57
CA SER A 47 3.86 5.20 -6.16
C SER A 47 4.64 6.00 -5.11
N THR A 48 5.88 5.60 -4.85
CA THR A 48 6.78 6.30 -3.93
C THR A 48 7.25 7.63 -4.53
N ALA A 49 7.90 8.47 -3.72
CA ALA A 49 8.54 9.69 -4.24
C ALA A 49 9.64 9.39 -5.28
N GLY A 50 10.29 8.23 -5.19
CA GLY A 50 11.26 7.74 -6.17
C GLY A 50 10.65 7.16 -7.46
N GLY A 51 9.33 7.01 -7.52
CA GLY A 51 8.62 6.45 -8.68
C GLY A 51 8.49 4.92 -8.68
N THR A 52 9.00 4.22 -7.66
CA THR A 52 8.77 2.80 -7.43
C THR A 52 7.28 2.55 -7.15
N LEU A 53 6.72 1.49 -7.72
CA LEU A 53 5.36 1.03 -7.41
C LEU A 53 5.39 -0.05 -6.34
N LEU A 54 4.51 0.05 -5.36
CA LEU A 54 4.34 -0.92 -4.28
C LEU A 54 2.90 -1.40 -4.25
N ALA A 55 2.70 -2.69 -4.47
CA ALA A 55 1.39 -3.35 -4.42
C ALA A 55 1.35 -4.32 -3.24
N ILE A 56 0.45 -4.08 -2.28
CA ILE A 56 0.23 -4.95 -1.11
C ILE A 56 -1.17 -5.56 -1.15
N CYS A 57 -1.34 -6.76 -0.61
CA CYS A 57 -2.63 -7.41 -0.44
C CYS A 57 -2.67 -8.32 0.78
N GLU A 58 -3.87 -8.73 1.17
CA GLU A 58 -4.09 -9.85 2.07
C GLU A 58 -4.00 -11.17 1.29
N ALA A 59 -3.11 -12.05 1.73
CA ALA A 59 -2.96 -13.42 1.24
C ALA A 59 -3.59 -14.37 2.26
N ARG A 60 -4.76 -14.91 1.92
CA ARG A 60 -5.61 -15.67 2.84
C ARG A 60 -5.53 -17.16 2.58
N SER A 61 -5.38 -17.95 3.63
CA SER A 61 -5.33 -19.40 3.54
C SER A 61 -6.66 -20.01 3.10
N ARG A 62 -7.79 -19.33 3.37
CA ARG A 62 -9.14 -19.78 3.05
C ARG A 62 -9.96 -18.67 2.40
N ALA A 63 -10.69 -18.99 1.34
CA ALA A 63 -11.44 -18.00 0.57
C ALA A 63 -12.74 -17.57 1.25
N GLU A 64 -13.32 -18.43 2.07
CA GLU A 64 -14.64 -18.26 2.69
C GLU A 64 -14.64 -17.48 4.01
N SER A 65 -13.47 -17.06 4.51
CA SER A 65 -13.37 -16.39 5.82
C SER A 65 -12.41 -15.19 5.83
N ASP A 66 -12.94 -14.06 6.29
CA ASP A 66 -12.21 -12.84 6.66
C ASP A 66 -11.31 -13.00 7.89
N TRP A 67 -11.46 -14.11 8.63
CA TRP A 67 -10.75 -14.43 9.86
C TRP A 67 -9.78 -15.61 9.68
N SER A 68 -9.52 -16.06 8.46
CA SER A 68 -8.57 -17.13 8.19
C SER A 68 -7.12 -16.68 8.46
N GLN A 69 -6.18 -17.65 8.47
CA GLN A 69 -4.75 -17.32 8.48
C GLN A 69 -4.46 -16.38 7.30
N THR A 70 -4.02 -15.17 7.60
CA THR A 70 -3.81 -14.13 6.61
C THR A 70 -2.47 -13.46 6.83
N ASP A 71 -1.63 -13.50 5.80
CA ASP A 71 -0.40 -12.73 5.72
C ASP A 71 -0.62 -11.49 4.85
N LEU A 72 0.22 -10.47 5.02
CA LEU A 72 0.31 -9.38 4.06
C LEU A 72 1.45 -9.68 3.09
N LEU A 73 1.18 -9.61 1.78
CA LEU A 73 2.20 -9.77 0.75
C LEU A 73 2.37 -8.49 -0.05
N LEU A 74 3.63 -8.12 -0.28
CA LEU A 74 4.05 -6.95 -1.03
C LEU A 74 4.81 -7.38 -2.30
N ARG A 75 4.53 -6.72 -3.42
CA ARG A 75 5.37 -6.74 -4.61
C ARG A 75 5.80 -5.33 -4.97
N ARG A 76 7.00 -5.21 -5.54
CA ARG A 76 7.61 -3.94 -5.94
C ARG A 76 7.93 -3.93 -7.42
N SER A 77 7.76 -2.79 -8.08
CA SER A 77 8.21 -2.55 -9.45
C SER A 77 9.03 -1.26 -9.52
N ASP A 78 10.20 -1.34 -10.16
CA ASP A 78 11.11 -0.21 -10.39
C ASP A 78 11.02 0.33 -11.83
N ASP A 79 10.12 -0.23 -12.66
CA ASP A 79 10.00 0.03 -14.10
C ASP A 79 8.57 0.36 -14.54
N ARG A 80 7.83 1.05 -13.66
CA ARG A 80 6.44 1.51 -13.87
C ARG A 80 5.43 0.37 -14.10
N GLY A 81 5.68 -0.78 -13.48
CA GLY A 81 4.76 -1.92 -13.47
C GLY A 81 5.00 -2.95 -14.56
N GLN A 82 6.01 -2.76 -15.41
CA GLN A 82 6.37 -3.71 -16.47
C GLN A 82 6.83 -5.04 -15.88
N THR A 83 7.69 -5.00 -14.87
CA THR A 83 8.13 -6.16 -14.10
C THR A 83 7.93 -5.95 -12.61
N TRP A 84 7.75 -7.06 -11.89
CA TRP A 84 7.48 -7.05 -10.45
C TRP A 84 8.37 -8.06 -9.74
N SER A 85 8.80 -7.72 -8.53
CA SER A 85 9.51 -8.64 -7.66
C SER A 85 8.69 -9.88 -7.32
N ALA A 86 9.38 -10.92 -6.85
CA ALA A 86 8.75 -11.96 -6.06
C ALA A 86 8.01 -11.35 -4.84
N PRO A 87 6.92 -11.97 -4.36
CA PRO A 87 6.20 -11.47 -3.20
C PRO A 87 7.07 -11.58 -1.94
N THR A 88 7.01 -10.55 -1.09
CA THR A 88 7.64 -10.54 0.23
C THR A 88 6.59 -10.31 1.31
N LYS A 89 6.88 -10.75 2.54
CA LYS A 89 6.10 -10.37 3.72
C LYS A 89 6.73 -9.10 4.31
N PRO A 90 6.14 -7.90 4.15
CA PRO A 90 6.74 -6.67 4.68
C PRO A 90 6.74 -6.68 6.22
N VAL A 91 5.82 -7.44 6.84
CA VAL A 91 5.72 -7.60 8.29
C VAL A 91 5.44 -9.05 8.63
N SER A 92 5.95 -9.50 9.78
CA SER A 92 5.54 -10.75 10.41
C SER A 92 4.45 -10.49 11.44
N LEU A 93 3.80 -11.54 11.94
CA LEU A 93 2.86 -11.46 13.04
C LEU A 93 3.53 -10.75 14.24
N PRO A 94 3.00 -9.61 14.72
CA PRO A 94 3.56 -8.91 15.86
C PRO A 94 3.51 -9.76 17.15
N ALA A 95 4.46 -9.52 18.04
CA ALA A 95 4.55 -10.23 19.31
C ALA A 95 3.27 -10.04 20.15
N GLY A 96 2.87 -11.13 20.83
CA GLY A 96 1.71 -11.14 21.71
C GLY A 96 0.35 -11.11 20.99
N VAL A 97 0.30 -11.16 19.65
CA VAL A 97 -0.98 -11.30 18.92
C VAL A 97 -1.52 -12.72 19.11
N SER A 98 -2.57 -12.81 19.92
CA SER A 98 -3.37 -14.02 20.11
C SER A 98 -4.66 -13.96 19.30
N ARG A 99 -5.28 -15.12 19.10
CA ARG A 99 -6.56 -15.23 18.40
C ARG A 99 -7.63 -14.39 19.10
N ASN A 100 -8.41 -13.63 18.35
CA ASN A 100 -9.53 -12.87 18.88
C ASN A 100 -10.62 -13.84 19.42
N PRO A 101 -11.04 -13.72 20.69
CA PRO A 101 -12.13 -14.51 21.24
C PRO A 101 -13.45 -14.39 20.48
N VAL A 102 -13.72 -13.24 19.84
CA VAL A 102 -14.91 -13.05 18.99
C VAL A 102 -14.92 -14.02 17.81
N ALA A 103 -13.75 -14.26 17.20
CA ALA A 103 -13.62 -15.18 16.07
C ALA A 103 -13.94 -16.63 16.48
N LEU A 104 -13.54 -17.02 17.68
CA LEU A 104 -13.80 -18.35 18.24
C LEU A 104 -15.26 -18.49 18.68
N ALA A 105 -15.81 -17.48 19.38
CA ALA A 105 -17.19 -17.48 19.83
C ALA A 105 -18.20 -17.52 18.68
N GLN A 106 -17.86 -16.90 17.54
CA GLN A 106 -18.68 -16.93 16.32
C GLN A 106 -18.35 -18.10 15.38
N ASN A 107 -17.36 -18.94 15.71
CA ASN A 107 -16.90 -20.04 14.87
C ASN A 107 -16.49 -19.62 13.44
N VAL A 108 -15.93 -18.41 13.29
CA VAL A 108 -15.52 -17.83 11.99
C VAL A 108 -14.03 -18.01 11.68
N GLY A 109 -13.23 -18.47 12.65
CA GLY A 109 -11.96 -19.10 12.33
C GLY A 109 -11.34 -19.88 13.47
N ARG A 110 -10.12 -20.37 13.26
CA ARG A 110 -9.56 -21.48 14.04
C ARG A 110 -8.56 -20.99 15.10
N PRO A 111 -8.32 -21.76 16.19
CA PRO A 111 -7.42 -21.34 17.27
C PRO A 111 -5.96 -21.07 16.86
N ASP A 112 -5.48 -21.80 15.85
CA ASP A 112 -4.12 -21.75 15.31
C ASP A 112 -3.92 -20.67 14.24
N GLU A 113 -5.00 -20.10 13.71
CA GLU A 113 -4.95 -19.07 12.67
C GLU A 113 -4.68 -17.67 13.25
N ARG A 114 -3.99 -16.84 12.47
CA ARG A 114 -3.76 -15.42 12.75
C ARG A 114 -4.04 -14.57 11.52
N THR A 115 -4.76 -13.48 11.72
CA THR A 115 -5.26 -12.62 10.65
C THR A 115 -4.56 -11.27 10.72
N LEU A 116 -3.69 -10.98 9.75
CA LEU A 116 -3.27 -9.61 9.42
C LEU A 116 -4.17 -9.07 8.31
N HIS A 117 -4.66 -7.84 8.44
CA HIS A 117 -5.68 -7.33 7.52
C HIS A 117 -5.70 -5.80 7.44
N ASN A 118 -6.49 -5.29 6.48
CA ASN A 118 -6.69 -3.87 6.20
C ASN A 118 -5.39 -3.06 6.09
N PRO A 119 -4.42 -3.50 5.25
CA PRO A 119 -3.20 -2.73 5.04
C PRO A 119 -3.51 -1.38 4.39
N VAL A 120 -2.81 -0.35 4.86
CA VAL A 120 -2.78 0.98 4.27
C VAL A 120 -1.33 1.38 4.03
N LEU A 121 -1.01 1.67 2.77
CA LEU A 121 0.26 2.26 2.38
C LEU A 121 0.12 3.78 2.23
N ILE A 122 1.13 4.53 2.66
CA ILE A 122 1.20 5.98 2.42
C ILE A 122 2.60 6.31 1.90
N ALA A 123 2.65 6.91 0.72
CA ALA A 123 3.88 7.48 0.17
C ALA A 123 4.07 8.89 0.72
N ASP A 124 5.12 9.10 1.53
CA ASP A 124 5.53 10.42 1.99
C ASP A 124 6.47 11.07 0.96
N ARG A 125 6.35 12.38 0.76
CA ARG A 125 7.25 13.17 -0.09
C ARG A 125 8.71 13.09 0.33
N ASN A 126 8.99 12.78 1.59
CA ASN A 126 10.37 12.59 2.06
C ASN A 126 10.96 11.21 1.68
N GLY A 127 10.23 10.36 0.94
CA GLY A 127 10.66 9.03 0.54
C GLY A 127 10.32 7.91 1.54
N THR A 128 9.77 8.25 2.71
CA THR A 128 9.29 7.24 3.66
C THR A 128 8.02 6.59 3.12
N VAL A 129 7.96 5.27 3.19
CA VAL A 129 6.72 4.51 2.97
C VAL A 129 6.17 4.08 4.32
N HIS A 130 4.96 4.52 4.64
CA HIS A 130 4.26 4.16 5.87
C HIS A 130 3.36 2.96 5.59
N LEU A 131 3.37 1.98 6.49
CA LEU A 131 2.45 0.84 6.48
C LEU A 131 1.69 0.83 7.81
N ILE A 132 0.38 0.94 7.73
CA ILE A 132 -0.53 0.70 8.85
C ILE A 132 -1.33 -0.55 8.53
N PHE A 133 -1.52 -1.42 9.50
CA PHE A 133 -2.31 -2.64 9.34
C PHE A 133 -2.93 -3.06 10.66
N CYS A 134 -3.94 -3.91 10.59
CA CYS A 134 -4.58 -4.50 11.76
C CYS A 134 -4.18 -5.96 11.95
N ALA A 135 -4.29 -6.43 13.18
CA ALA A 135 -4.27 -7.84 13.51
C ALA A 135 -5.52 -8.21 14.29
N GLU A 136 -6.10 -9.36 13.96
CA GLU A 136 -7.18 -10.00 14.72
C GLU A 136 -8.40 -9.08 14.95
N TYR A 137 -8.62 -8.09 14.08
CA TYR A 137 -9.68 -7.09 14.14
C TYR A 137 -9.77 -6.32 15.47
N ASN A 138 -8.73 -6.34 16.30
CA ASN A 138 -8.75 -5.64 17.60
C ASN A 138 -7.43 -4.96 17.95
N ARG A 139 -6.40 -5.08 17.11
CA ARG A 139 -5.11 -4.43 17.29
C ARG A 139 -4.67 -3.76 16.00
N ALA A 140 -4.02 -2.61 16.11
CA ALA A 140 -3.45 -1.89 14.98
C ALA A 140 -1.96 -1.66 15.17
N PHE A 141 -1.23 -1.66 14.07
CA PHE A 141 0.22 -1.58 14.05
C PHE A 141 0.69 -0.63 12.96
N TYR A 142 1.86 -0.07 13.18
CA TYR A 142 2.58 0.79 12.25
C TYR A 142 3.97 0.24 11.99
N SER A 143 4.39 0.28 10.73
CA SER A 143 5.75 0.07 10.31
C SER A 143 6.09 1.08 9.21
N ARG A 144 7.37 1.24 8.90
CA ARG A 144 7.81 2.08 7.79
C ARG A 144 9.02 1.49 7.08
N SER A 145 9.13 1.85 5.81
CA SER A 145 10.31 1.64 4.99
C SER A 145 10.97 3.00 4.69
N ARG A 146 12.30 3.00 4.65
CA ARG A 146 13.13 4.14 4.24
C ARG A 146 13.98 3.82 3.01
N ASP A 147 13.66 2.72 2.34
CA ASP A 147 14.43 2.13 1.24
C ASP A 147 13.53 1.71 0.06
N GLU A 148 12.47 2.50 -0.17
CA GLU A 148 11.49 2.31 -1.26
C GLU A 148 10.74 0.98 -1.18
N GLY A 149 10.39 0.55 0.03
CA GLY A 149 9.60 -0.66 0.30
C GLY A 149 10.40 -1.97 0.23
N ARG A 150 11.74 -1.93 0.27
CA ARG A 150 12.56 -3.15 0.29
C ARG A 150 12.54 -3.82 1.65
N THR A 151 12.70 -3.03 2.72
CA THR A 151 12.63 -3.49 4.10
C THR A 151 11.75 -2.57 4.93
N PHE A 152 11.14 -3.14 5.96
CA PHE A 152 10.24 -2.46 6.87
C PHE A 152 10.75 -2.63 8.30
N GLU A 153 10.71 -1.56 9.08
CA GLU A 153 11.07 -1.58 10.51
C GLU A 153 10.15 -2.53 11.29
N PRO A 154 10.60 -3.11 12.43
CA PRO A 154 9.73 -3.91 13.28
C PRO A 154 8.43 -3.18 13.64
N PRO A 155 7.25 -3.84 13.56
CA PRO A 155 5.98 -3.18 13.82
C PRO A 155 5.85 -2.61 15.23
N GLN A 156 5.43 -1.35 15.33
CA GLN A 156 5.03 -0.69 16.57
C GLN A 156 3.51 -0.76 16.73
N GLU A 157 3.04 -1.09 17.93
CA GLU A 157 1.60 -1.13 18.21
C GLU A 157 1.00 0.28 18.38
N LEU A 158 -0.18 0.48 17.78
CA LEU A 158 -0.98 1.70 17.84
C LEU A 158 -2.33 1.51 18.55
N THR A 159 -2.63 0.31 19.05
CA THR A 159 -3.95 -0.04 19.62
C THR A 159 -4.44 0.95 20.69
N SER A 160 -3.52 1.50 21.52
CA SER A 160 -3.86 2.48 22.56
C SER A 160 -4.50 3.77 22.04
N VAL A 161 -4.19 4.16 20.79
CA VAL A 161 -4.86 5.30 20.12
C VAL A 161 -6.34 5.00 19.97
N PHE A 162 -6.69 3.79 19.55
CA PHE A 162 -8.08 3.37 19.32
C PHE A 162 -8.83 3.10 20.63
N GLU A 163 -8.14 2.58 21.64
CA GLU A 163 -8.70 2.38 22.99
C GLU A 163 -9.18 3.69 23.62
N SER A 164 -8.56 4.83 23.28
CA SER A 164 -9.01 6.14 23.78
C SER A 164 -10.45 6.50 23.39
N PHE A 165 -10.98 5.91 22.30
CA PHE A 165 -12.36 6.11 21.86
C PHE A 165 -13.36 5.13 22.49
N ARG A 166 -12.89 4.07 23.17
CA ARG A 166 -13.78 3.03 23.72
C ARG A 166 -14.83 3.57 24.73
N PRO A 167 -14.51 4.56 25.58
CA PRO A 167 -15.51 5.16 26.48
C PRO A 167 -16.66 5.86 25.75
N GLU A 168 -16.40 6.41 24.55
CA GLU A 168 -17.40 7.09 23.72
C GLU A 168 -18.14 6.13 22.79
N TYR A 169 -17.42 5.11 22.29
CA TYR A 169 -17.93 4.09 21.40
C TYR A 169 -17.27 2.75 21.70
N ASP A 170 -18.05 1.80 22.23
CA ASP A 170 -17.59 0.45 22.60
C ASP A 170 -17.34 -0.43 21.37
N TRP A 171 -16.31 -0.06 20.60
CA TRP A 171 -15.93 -0.75 19.37
C TRP A 171 -15.52 -2.18 19.66
N LYS A 172 -15.98 -3.08 18.77
CA LYS A 172 -15.68 -4.52 18.83
C LYS A 172 -14.66 -4.96 17.78
N VAL A 173 -14.56 -4.17 16.71
CA VAL A 173 -13.74 -4.44 15.55
C VAL A 173 -13.00 -3.16 15.14
N LEU A 174 -11.75 -3.32 14.71
CA LEU A 174 -10.85 -2.27 14.26
C LEU A 174 -10.37 -2.53 12.82
N ALA A 175 -10.51 -1.51 11.96
CA ALA A 175 -10.05 -1.52 10.57
C ALA A 175 -9.50 -0.14 10.21
N THR A 176 -8.25 -0.06 9.74
CA THR A 176 -7.56 1.19 9.40
C THR A 176 -7.66 1.59 7.93
N GLY A 177 -8.39 0.82 7.11
CA GLY A 177 -8.49 1.01 5.66
C GLY A 177 -9.59 0.13 5.09
N PRO A 178 -9.43 -0.44 3.87
CA PRO A 178 -8.16 -0.65 3.16
C PRO A 178 -7.81 0.40 2.11
N GLY A 179 -6.61 0.29 1.55
CA GLY A 179 -6.17 1.07 0.38
C GLY A 179 -4.92 1.87 0.67
N HIS A 180 -4.94 3.16 0.37
CA HIS A 180 -3.79 4.03 0.60
C HIS A 180 -4.21 5.30 1.34
N GLY A 181 -3.28 5.85 2.10
CA GLY A 181 -3.42 7.16 2.71
C GLY A 181 -2.83 8.25 1.82
N LEU A 182 -2.98 9.50 2.25
CA LEU A 182 -2.51 10.69 1.52
C LEU A 182 -1.68 11.58 2.43
N GLN A 183 -0.72 12.31 1.86
CA GLN A 183 -0.05 13.40 2.54
C GLN A 183 -0.64 14.74 2.11
N LEU A 184 -1.06 15.56 3.08
CA LEU A 184 -1.60 16.88 2.82
C LEU A 184 -0.52 17.85 2.32
N SER A 185 -0.79 18.51 1.20
CA SER A 185 0.06 19.59 0.64
C SER A 185 -0.05 20.89 1.42
N SER A 186 -1.20 21.14 2.05
CA SER A 186 -1.55 22.36 2.77
C SER A 186 -2.71 22.10 3.74
N GLY A 187 -2.98 23.04 4.65
CA GLY A 187 -4.18 23.04 5.48
C GLY A 187 -5.47 23.38 4.72
N ARG A 188 -6.61 23.48 5.42
CA ARG A 188 -7.86 23.99 4.81
C ARG A 188 -7.61 25.39 4.20
N PRO A 189 -8.16 25.71 3.01
CA PRO A 189 -8.07 27.05 2.43
C PRO A 189 -8.51 28.11 3.46
N GLY A 190 -7.66 29.13 3.69
CA GLY A 190 -7.94 30.22 4.64
C GLY A 190 -7.51 29.99 6.10
N ALA A 191 -7.10 28.77 6.46
CA ALA A 191 -6.40 28.52 7.72
C ALA A 191 -4.89 28.52 7.46
N THR A 192 -4.10 29.15 8.33
CA THR A 192 -2.63 29.00 8.37
C THR A 192 -2.24 27.53 8.20
N ASN A 193 -1.08 27.26 7.59
CA ASN A 193 -0.57 25.97 7.09
C ASN A 193 -0.39 24.82 8.12
N ARG A 194 -1.28 24.69 9.09
CA ARG A 194 -1.22 23.86 10.30
C ARG A 194 -1.23 22.35 10.03
N TYR A 195 -1.64 21.95 8.83
CA TYR A 195 -1.83 20.54 8.46
C TYR A 195 -0.96 20.10 7.28
N ALA A 196 -0.12 20.97 6.72
CA ALA A 196 0.86 20.54 5.72
C ALA A 196 1.77 19.43 6.27
N GLY A 197 2.04 18.44 5.44
CA GLY A 197 2.88 17.29 5.78
C GLY A 197 2.19 16.22 6.63
N ARG A 198 0.96 16.46 7.12
CA ARG A 198 0.22 15.43 7.86
C ARG A 198 -0.21 14.30 6.93
N LEU A 199 -0.15 13.08 7.46
CA LEU A 199 -0.64 11.88 6.81
C LEU A 199 -2.10 11.66 7.20
N ILE A 200 -2.93 11.30 6.22
CA ILE A 200 -4.31 10.90 6.39
C ILE A 200 -4.40 9.40 6.13
N VAL A 201 -5.03 8.70 7.07
CA VAL A 201 -5.44 7.30 6.96
C VAL A 201 -6.95 7.32 6.71
N PRO A 202 -7.47 6.58 5.71
CA PRO A 202 -8.89 6.57 5.36
C PRO A 202 -9.79 5.97 6.43
#